data_AF-A0A7W0V4H6-F1
#
_entry.id   AF-A0A7W0V4H6-F1
#
_cell.length_a   1.000
_cell.length_b   1.000
_cell.length_c   1.000
_cell.angle_alpha   90.00
_cell.angle_beta   90.00
_cell.angle_gamma   90.00
#
_symmetry.space_group_name_H-M   'P 1'
#
loop_
_entity.id
_entity.type
_entity.pdbx_description
1 polymer ?
#
loop_
_entity_poly.entity_id
_entity_poly.type
_entity_poly.pdbx_seq_one_letter_code
_entity_poly.pdbx_strand_id
1 'polypeptide(L)'
;MSAKLTLIFYIVLCLETGIVLTILPWVHPFGLGDWGDNYFLLYAAQKTGLQGLQQAVSSGWVRGAVTGLGLLNLAMACWEIAHFRHTARALRVQTRQVQMGETYGSKETDRFTEAAPLPDYQRRDDRANHSDE
;
A
#
# COMPACT_ATOMS: atom_id res chain seq x y z
N MET A 1 6.69 10.63 3.17
CA MET A 1 5.93 9.47 3.66
C MET A 1 5.58 8.57 2.48
N SER A 2 5.76 7.26 2.62
CA SER A 2 5.60 6.30 1.53
C SER A 2 4.13 6.23 1.10
N ALA A 3 3.76 6.86 -0.02
CA ALA A 3 2.38 6.93 -0.54
C ALA A 3 1.65 5.58 -0.60
N LYS A 4 2.41 4.48 -0.76
CA LYS A 4 1.90 3.10 -0.74
C LYS A 4 1.32 2.70 0.62
N LEU A 5 1.92 3.14 1.73
CA LEU A 5 1.47 2.79 3.08
C LEU A 5 0.16 3.52 3.40
N THR A 6 0.06 4.80 3.04
CA THR A 6 -1.18 5.58 3.16
C THR A 6 -2.32 4.96 2.35
N LEU A 7 -2.04 4.46 1.14
CA LEU A 7 -3.05 3.79 0.33
C LEU A 7 -3.51 2.46 0.94
N ILE A 8 -2.57 1.61 1.39
CA ILE A 8 -2.92 0.34 2.05
C ILE A 8 -3.76 0.61 3.30
N PHE A 9 -3.37 1.60 4.12
CA PHE A 9 -4.13 2.00 5.29
C PHE A 9 -5.54 2.50 4.94
N TYR A 10 -5.66 3.31 3.87
CA TYR A 10 -6.96 3.75 3.36
C TYR A 10 -7.85 2.57 2.93
N ILE A 11 -7.31 1.59 2.21
CA ILE A 11 -8.06 0.40 1.79
C ILE A 11 -8.55 -0.40 3.01
N VAL A 12 -7.68 -0.61 4.02
CA VAL A 12 -8.05 -1.32 5.25
C VAL A 12 -9.14 -0.58 6.00
N LEU A 13 -9.02 0.75 6.17
CA LEU A 13 -10.06 1.57 6.78
C LEU A 13 -11.37 1.49 6.01
N CYS A 14 -11.32 1.51 4.69
CA CYS A 14 -12.51 1.45 3.83
C CYS A 14 -13.21 0.09 3.92
N LEU A 15 -12.44 -1.01 4.04
CA LEU A 15 -12.96 -2.34 4.29
C LEU A 15 -13.60 -2.45 5.69
N GLU A 16 -12.88 -2.02 6.73
CA GLU A 16 -13.36 -2.09 8.11
C GLU A 16 -14.63 -1.26 8.30
N THR A 17 -14.59 0.01 7.90
CA THR A 17 -15.75 0.90 7.97
C THR A 17 -16.88 0.44 7.05
N GLY A 18 -16.58 -0.06 5.85
CA GLY A 18 -17.58 -0.61 4.93
C GLY A 18 -18.33 -1.79 5.53
N ILE A 19 -17.61 -2.77 6.07
CA ILE A 19 -18.19 -3.94 6.75
C ILE A 19 -19.04 -3.50 7.95
N VAL A 20 -18.50 -2.61 8.79
CA VAL A 20 -19.24 -2.07 9.93
C VAL A 20 -20.52 -1.40 9.45
N LEU A 21 -20.49 -0.49 8.48
CA LEU A 21 -21.68 0.19 7.97
C LEU A 21 -22.70 -0.77 7.35
N THR A 22 -22.26 -1.85 6.71
CA THR A 22 -23.17 -2.85 6.15
C THR A 22 -23.83 -3.72 7.23
N ILE A 23 -23.12 -4.02 8.30
CA ILE A 23 -23.55 -4.99 9.31
C ILE A 23 -24.30 -4.30 10.46
N LEU A 24 -23.81 -3.16 10.93
CA LEU A 24 -24.31 -2.40 12.08
C LEU A 24 -25.82 -2.10 12.08
N PRO A 25 -26.50 -1.85 10.93
CA PRO A 25 -27.94 -1.63 10.91
C PRO A 25 -28.77 -2.90 11.19
N TRP A 26 -28.19 -4.08 10.99
CA TRP A 26 -28.89 -5.37 10.96
C TRP A 26 -28.58 -6.29 12.13
N VAL A 27 -27.40 -6.18 12.72
CA VAL A 27 -27.00 -7.00 13.87
C VAL A 27 -26.98 -6.18 15.15
N HIS A 28 -27.11 -6.89 16.27
CA HIS A 28 -27.02 -6.37 17.63
C HIS A 28 -25.69 -6.83 18.28
N PRO A 29 -24.54 -6.31 17.83
CA PRO A 29 -23.26 -6.78 18.32
C PRO A 29 -22.99 -6.24 19.73
N PHE A 30 -22.54 -7.12 20.64
CA PHE A 30 -21.97 -6.77 21.94
C PHE A 30 -22.88 -5.95 22.89
N GLY A 31 -24.19 -6.19 22.90
CA GLY A 31 -25.10 -5.50 23.84
C GLY A 31 -25.32 -4.02 23.52
N LEU A 32 -24.81 -3.55 22.38
CA LEU A 32 -25.32 -2.35 21.73
C LEU A 32 -26.74 -2.70 21.29
N GLY A 33 -27.74 -2.04 21.88
CA GLY A 33 -29.16 -2.30 21.64
C GLY A 33 -29.55 -2.15 20.17
N ASP A 34 -30.84 -2.25 19.88
CA ASP A 34 -31.33 -2.09 18.50
C ASP A 34 -30.76 -0.80 17.86
N TRP A 35 -30.33 -0.86 16.60
CA TRP A 35 -29.67 0.26 15.90
C TRP A 35 -30.43 1.59 16.09
N GLY A 36 -31.76 1.53 16.05
CA GLY A 36 -32.64 2.67 16.27
C GLY A 36 -33.10 2.89 17.70
N ASP A 37 -32.72 2.06 18.66
CA ASP A 37 -33.16 2.11 20.06
C ASP A 37 -31.97 2.34 21.00
N ASN A 38 -31.32 3.49 20.81
CA ASN A 38 -30.19 3.94 21.61
C ASN A 38 -30.55 5.18 22.41
N TYR A 39 -30.06 5.23 23.67
CA TYR A 39 -30.29 6.35 24.58
C TYR A 39 -29.83 7.70 24.01
N PHE A 40 -28.80 7.67 23.15
CA PHE A 40 -28.31 8.85 22.40
C PHE A 40 -29.33 9.37 21.38
N LEU A 41 -30.01 8.48 20.65
CA LEU A 41 -31.05 8.85 19.69
C LEU A 41 -32.28 9.39 20.42
N LEU A 42 -32.65 8.82 21.57
CA LEU A 42 -33.72 9.34 22.40
C LEU A 42 -33.39 10.74 22.93
N TYR A 43 -32.17 10.94 23.44
CA TYR A 43 -31.70 12.25 23.91
C TYR A 43 -31.62 13.28 22.77
N ALA A 44 -31.13 12.88 21.59
CA ALA A 44 -31.08 13.75 20.41
C ALA A 44 -32.49 14.10 19.90
N ALA A 45 -33.42 13.15 19.85
CA ALA A 45 -34.82 13.38 19.48
C ALA A 45 -35.51 14.34 20.46
N GLN A 46 -35.27 14.18 21.77
CA GLN A 46 -35.77 15.10 22.78
C GLN A 46 -35.18 16.51 22.63
N LYS A 47 -33.87 16.62 22.37
CA LYS A 47 -33.19 17.91 22.23
C LYS A 47 -33.56 18.64 20.94
N THR A 48 -33.85 17.90 19.87
CA THR A 48 -34.25 18.45 18.56
C THR A 48 -35.76 18.59 18.39
N GLY A 49 -36.56 18.10 19.35
CA GLY A 49 -38.03 18.10 19.30
C GLY A 49 -38.62 17.14 18.26
N LEU A 50 -37.79 16.42 17.51
CA LEU A 50 -38.19 15.52 16.43
C LEU A 50 -38.38 14.10 16.98
N GLN A 51 -39.56 13.85 17.54
CA GLN A 51 -39.97 12.52 18.03
C GLN A 51 -39.92 11.45 16.91
N GLY A 52 -40.06 11.84 15.65
CA GLY A 52 -39.95 10.95 14.49
C GLY A 52 -38.52 10.63 14.05
N LEU A 53 -37.48 11.26 14.62
CA LEU A 53 -36.08 11.04 14.21
C LEU A 53 -35.65 9.60 14.51
N GLN A 54 -36.05 9.06 15.66
CA GLN A 54 -35.79 7.67 16.02
C GLN A 54 -36.43 6.71 15.01
N GLN A 55 -37.68 6.99 14.62
CA GLN A 55 -38.44 6.17 13.67
C GLN A 55 -37.92 6.30 12.24
N ALA A 56 -37.40 7.47 11.87
CA ALA A 56 -36.74 7.69 10.59
C ALA A 56 -35.41 6.92 10.51
N VAL A 57 -34.59 6.97 11.57
CA VAL A 57 -33.29 6.26 11.61
C VAL A 57 -33.45 4.75 11.72
N SER A 58 -34.51 4.27 12.39
CA SER A 58 -34.86 2.85 12.45
C SER A 58 -35.57 2.35 11.19
N SER A 59 -35.98 3.25 10.29
CA SER A 59 -36.66 2.88 9.05
C SER A 59 -35.76 2.04 8.13
N GLY A 60 -36.38 1.13 7.38
CA GLY A 60 -35.67 0.30 6.39
C GLY A 60 -34.97 1.12 5.31
N TRP A 61 -35.43 2.36 5.03
CA TRP A 61 -34.79 3.28 4.09
C TRP A 61 -33.43 3.77 4.59
N VAL A 62 -33.32 4.20 5.84
CA VAL A 62 -32.05 4.64 6.41
C VAL A 62 -31.09 3.46 6.57
N ARG A 63 -31.59 2.31 7.04
CA ARG A 63 -30.79 1.07 7.08
C ARG A 63 -30.26 0.70 5.69
N GLY A 64 -31.10 0.79 4.66
CA GLY A 64 -30.73 0.60 3.26
C GLY A 64 -29.69 1.61 2.76
N ALA A 65 -29.85 2.89 3.10
CA ALA A 65 -28.90 3.93 2.71
C ALA A 65 -27.52 3.73 3.38
N VAL A 66 -27.50 3.42 4.68
CA VAL A 66 -26.27 3.17 5.44
C VAL A 66 -25.56 1.91 4.92
N THR A 67 -26.31 0.85 4.62
CA THR A 67 -25.72 -0.37 4.02
C THR A 67 -25.25 -0.18 2.60
N GLY A 68 -26.00 0.57 1.78
CA GLY A 68 -25.58 0.95 0.43
C GLY A 68 -24.29 1.77 0.44
N LEU A 69 -24.14 2.68 1.41
CA LEU A 69 -22.89 3.42 1.62
C LEU A 69 -21.73 2.50 2.03
N GLY A 70 -22.00 1.52 2.92
CA GLY A 70 -21.02 0.49 3.28
C GLY A 70 -20.58 -0.37 2.09
N LEU A 71 -21.52 -0.81 1.25
CA LEU A 71 -21.24 -1.54 0.01
C LEU A 71 -20.43 -0.69 -0.99
N LEU A 72 -20.75 0.60 -1.11
CA LEU A 72 -20.00 1.51 -1.98
C LEU A 72 -18.55 1.64 -1.52
N ASN A 73 -18.32 1.78 -0.21
CA ASN A 73 -16.96 1.77 0.36
C ASN A 73 -16.23 0.46 0.05
N LEU A 74 -16.90 -0.68 0.23
CA LEU A 74 -16.34 -1.98 -0.10
C LEU A 74 -16.02 -2.11 -1.59
N ALA A 75 -16.88 -1.59 -2.46
CA ALA A 75 -16.69 -1.58 -3.90
C ALA A 75 -15.49 -0.70 -4.30
N MET A 76 -15.32 0.47 -3.68
CA MET A 76 -14.15 1.32 -3.88
C MET A 76 -12.85 0.63 -3.46
N ALA A 77 -12.85 -0.04 -2.31
CA ALA A 77 -11.69 -0.84 -1.87
C ALA A 77 -11.38 -1.99 -2.83
N CYS A 78 -12.39 -2.72 -3.29
CA CYS A 78 -12.24 -3.79 -4.29
C CYS A 78 -11.75 -3.25 -5.64
N TRP A 79 -12.24 -2.11 -6.07
CA TRP A 79 -11.81 -1.42 -7.29
C TRP A 79 -10.33 -1.06 -7.21
N GLU A 80 -9.91 -0.48 -6.08
CA GLU A 80 -8.53 -0.11 -5.84
C GLU A 80 -7.62 -1.34 -5.90
N ILE A 81 -7.99 -2.44 -5.25
CA ILE A 81 -7.25 -3.72 -5.26
C ILE A 81 -7.17 -4.31 -6.68
N ALA A 82 -8.28 -4.31 -7.41
CA ALA A 82 -8.33 -4.83 -8.77
C ALA A 82 -7.45 -4.03 -9.73
N HIS A 83 -7.48 -2.69 -9.62
CA HIS A 83 -6.67 -1.81 -10.44
C HIS A 83 -5.18 -1.84 -10.02
N PHE A 84 -4.89 -2.10 -8.74
CA PHE A 84 -3.53 -2.24 -8.23
C PHE A 84 -2.78 -3.43 -8.85
N ARG A 85 -3.47 -4.47 -9.31
CA ARG A 85 -2.81 -5.59 -10.01
C ARG A 85 -2.13 -5.16 -11.31
N HIS A 86 -2.67 -4.15 -11.99
CA HIS A 86 -2.04 -3.54 -13.16
C HIS A 86 -0.85 -2.66 -12.76
N THR A 87 -0.98 -1.86 -11.71
CA THR A 87 0.08 -0.96 -11.22
C THR A 87 1.25 -1.72 -10.56
N ALA A 88 0.98 -2.84 -9.87
CA ALA A 88 1.99 -3.70 -9.27
C ALA A 88 2.87 -4.38 -10.33
N ARG A 89 2.33 -4.68 -11.51
CA ARG A 89 3.16 -5.15 -12.65
C ARG A 89 4.11 -4.06 -13.13
N ALA A 90 3.66 -2.81 -13.24
CA ALA A 90 4.51 -1.69 -13.62
C ALA A 90 5.63 -1.43 -12.58
N LEU A 91 5.32 -1.53 -11.29
CA LEU A 91 6.31 -1.37 -10.22
C LEU A 91 7.33 -2.52 -10.17
N ARG A 92 6.94 -3.78 -10.43
CA ARG A 92 7.89 -4.91 -10.54
C ARG A 92 8.88 -4.71 -11.69
N VAL A 93 8.44 -4.14 -12.81
CA VAL A 93 9.32 -3.80 -13.93
C VAL A 93 10.30 -2.70 -13.53
N GLN A 94 9.83 -1.66 -12.83
CA GLN A 94 10.68 -0.55 -12.38
C GLN A 94 11.71 -0.98 -11.32
N THR A 95 11.32 -1.81 -10.33
CA THR A 95 12.27 -2.35 -9.34
C THR A 95 13.30 -3.27 -9.98
N ARG A 96 12.92 -4.07 -11.00
CA ARG A 96 13.88 -4.87 -11.77
C ARG A 96 14.86 -3.99 -12.56
N GLN A 97 14.40 -2.87 -13.13
CA GLN A 97 15.26 -1.92 -13.85
C GLN A 97 16.26 -1.23 -12.89
N VAL A 98 15.82 -0.82 -11.70
CA VAL A 98 16.71 -0.25 -10.66
C VAL A 98 17.76 -1.26 -10.20
N GLN A 99 17.35 -2.49 -9.90
CA GLN A 99 18.27 -3.57 -9.49
C GLN A 99 19.27 -3.93 -10.60
N MET A 100 18.84 -3.93 -11.87
CA MET A 100 19.71 -4.18 -13.02
C MET A 100 20.69 -3.02 -13.25
N GLY A 101 20.27 -1.77 -13.05
CA GLY A 101 21.14 -0.59 -13.13
C GLY A 101 22.25 -0.61 -12.08
N GLU A 102 21.93 -0.97 -10.84
CA GLU A 102 22.93 -1.11 -9.76
C GLU A 102 23.88 -2.30 -10.01
N THR A 103 23.36 -3.42 -10.51
CA THR A 103 24.18 -4.61 -10.81
C THR A 103 25.12 -4.38 -12.00
N TYR A 104 24.71 -3.62 -13.02
CA TYR A 104 25.58 -3.25 -14.14
C TYR A 104 26.62 -2.19 -13.75
N GLY A 105 26.22 -1.16 -12.98
CA GLY A 105 27.14 -0.13 -12.49
C GLY A 105 28.21 -0.67 -11.53
N SER A 106 27.85 -1.62 -10.67
CA SER A 106 28.82 -2.31 -9.80
C SER A 106 29.82 -3.12 -10.61
N LYS A 107 29.38 -3.86 -11.64
CA LYS A 107 30.26 -4.67 -12.49
C LYS A 107 31.20 -3.84 -13.37
N GLU A 108 30.81 -2.62 -13.73
CA GLU A 108 31.65 -1.71 -14.51
C GLU A 108 32.74 -1.07 -13.62
N THR A 109 32.40 -0.76 -12.37
CA THR A 109 33.34 -0.22 -11.37
C THR A 109 34.37 -1.26 -10.91
N ASP A 110 33.93 -2.52 -10.72
CA ASP A 110 34.82 -3.64 -10.42
C ASP A 110 35.72 -3.98 -11.63
N ARG A 111 35.19 -3.92 -12.86
CA ARG A 111 35.97 -4.14 -14.09
C ARG A 111 37.00 -3.03 -14.35
N PHE A 112 36.73 -1.80 -13.92
CA PHE A 112 37.71 -0.70 -14.00
C PHE A 112 38.81 -0.84 -12.94
N THR A 113 38.51 -1.47 -11.80
CA THR A 113 39.49 -1.80 -10.75
C THR A 113 40.33 -3.03 -11.12
N GLU A 114 39.78 -3.94 -11.93
CA GLU A 114 40.45 -5.12 -12.48
C GLU A 114 40.98 -4.89 -13.92
N ALA A 115 41.36 -3.67 -14.26
CA ALA A 115 42.07 -3.37 -15.50
C ALA A 115 43.60 -3.43 -15.27
N ALA A 116 44.13 -4.64 -15.50
CA ALA A 116 45.50 -4.99 -15.87
C ALA A 116 46.63 -4.82 -14.82
N PRO A 117 47.34 -5.90 -14.45
CA PRO A 117 48.73 -5.79 -14.01
C PRO A 117 49.52 -5.19 -15.18
N LEU A 118 50.20 -4.07 -14.94
CA LEU A 118 51.17 -3.50 -15.88
C LEU A 118 52.12 -4.63 -16.34
N PRO A 119 52.27 -4.90 -17.65
CA PRO A 119 53.22 -5.90 -18.10
C PRO A 119 54.63 -5.37 -17.83
N ASP A 120 55.37 -6.10 -16.99
CA ASP A 120 56.78 -5.84 -16.68
C ASP A 120 57.64 -6.34 -17.85
N TYR A 121 57.82 -5.49 -18.86
CA TYR A 121 58.61 -5.82 -20.05
C TYR A 121 59.81 -4.90 -20.27
N GLN A 122 60.55 -4.46 -19.23
CA GLN A 122 61.87 -3.86 -19.54
C GLN A 122 62.88 -3.86 -18.37
N ARG A 123 63.44 -5.04 -18.09
CA ARG A 123 64.83 -5.18 -17.63
C ARG A 123 65.40 -6.46 -18.20
N ARG A 124 65.88 -6.39 -19.44
CA ARG A 124 66.71 -7.45 -20.03
C ARG A 124 68.13 -6.91 -20.18
N ASP A 125 69.05 -7.74 -19.74
CA ASP A 125 70.47 -7.48 -19.49
C ASP A 125 71.27 -7.04 -20.71
N ASP A 126 71.97 -5.91 -20.59
CA ASP A 126 73.12 -5.55 -21.44
C ASP A 126 74.41 -5.48 -20.60
N ARG A 127 74.54 -6.32 -19.57
CA ARG A 127 75.78 -6.45 -18.78
C ARG A 127 76.34 -7.86 -18.81
N ALA A 128 76.61 -8.35 -20.01
CA ALA A 128 77.49 -9.51 -20.19
C ALA A 128 78.07 -9.49 -21.61
N ASN A 129 79.12 -8.70 -21.84
CA ASN A 129 80.23 -9.19 -22.65
C ASN A 129 81.51 -8.42 -22.31
N HIS A 130 82.29 -8.97 -21.38
CA HIS A 130 83.66 -8.57 -21.15
C HIS A 130 84.46 -9.84 -20.84
N SER A 131 85.04 -10.44 -21.88
CA SER A 131 85.97 -11.59 -21.91
C SER A 131 85.77 -12.27 -23.30
N ASP A 132 86.71 -12.39 -24.23
CA ASP A 132 88.16 -12.49 -24.16
C ASP A 132 88.77 -12.21 -25.56
N GLU A 133 90.09 -11.95 -25.56
CA GLU A 133 91.07 -11.99 -26.67
C GLU A 133 91.22 -10.79 -27.63
#